data_AF-A0A395RKI8-F1
#
_entry.id   AF-A0A395RKI8-F1
#
_cell.length_a   1.000
_cell.length_b   1.000
_cell.length_c   1.000
_cell.angle_alpha   90.00
_cell.angle_beta   90.00
_cell.angle_gamma   90.00
#
_symmetry.space_group_name_H-M   'P 1'
#
loop_
_entity.id
_entity.type
_entity.pdbx_description
1 polymer ?
#
loop_
_entity_poly.entity_id
_entity_poly.type
_entity_poly.pdbx_seq_one_letter_code
_entity_poly.pdbx_strand_id
1 'polypeptide(L)'
;MSHTVAVKQAPVVNFDHTDDERRRLYIKAFFGFHCQWDEDIWQSLRDKAESDVYSILHANGFRRAGKAHVEYAVDAIAYGDYAIEFGLNQSVHPWPWGVQMEPGVKDYSDGPSETYETWRRMRGLPTPRPRPNDGA
;
A
#
# COMPACT_ATOMS: atom_id res chain seq x y z
N MET A 1 -8.96 30.28 30.66
CA MET A 1 -9.20 29.86 29.26
C MET A 1 -7.84 29.61 28.63
N SER A 2 -7.39 28.36 28.58
CA SER A 2 -6.08 28.00 28.05
C SER A 2 -6.24 27.53 26.61
N HIS A 3 -5.69 28.29 25.67
CA HIS A 3 -5.61 27.91 24.27
C HIS A 3 -4.49 26.89 24.10
N THR A 4 -4.84 25.63 23.87
CA THR A 4 -3.88 24.63 23.39
C THR A 4 -3.58 24.94 21.93
N VAL A 5 -2.40 25.50 21.68
CA VAL A 5 -1.86 25.66 20.34
C VAL A 5 -1.59 24.26 19.80
N ALA A 6 -2.34 23.84 18.79
CA ALA A 6 -2.08 22.61 18.06
C ALA A 6 -0.68 22.69 17.45
N VAL A 7 0.23 21.89 17.99
CA VAL A 7 1.58 21.74 17.46
C VAL A 7 1.45 21.17 16.06
N LYS A 8 1.90 21.93 15.05
CA LYS A 8 2.20 21.41 13.71
C LYS A 8 3.26 20.32 13.88
N GLN A 9 2.84 19.06 14.00
CA GLN A 9 3.78 17.95 13.92
C GLN A 9 4.31 17.90 12.49
N ALA A 10 5.55 18.34 12.31
CA ALA A 10 6.32 18.03 11.11
C ALA A 10 6.46 16.49 11.02
N PRO A 11 6.51 15.91 9.80
CA PRO A 11 6.74 14.48 9.64
C PRO A 11 8.00 14.07 10.39
N VAL A 12 7.87 13.04 11.23
CA VAL A 12 8.98 12.48 12.01
C VAL A 12 10.10 12.13 11.02
N VAL A 13 11.31 12.64 11.26
CA VAL A 13 12.52 12.52 10.41
C VAL A 13 13.02 11.05 10.27
N ASN A 14 12.23 10.07 10.71
CA ASN A 14 12.52 8.65 10.73
C ASN A 14 11.31 7.81 10.31
N PHE A 15 10.54 8.32 9.32
CA PHE A 15 9.44 7.58 8.73
C PHE A 15 9.99 6.59 7.71
N ASP A 16 10.09 5.33 8.13
CA ASP A 16 10.19 4.23 7.18
C ASP A 16 8.84 4.10 6.46
N HIS A 17 8.84 4.25 5.15
CA HIS A 17 7.64 4.21 4.30
C HIS A 17 7.34 2.81 3.80
N THR A 18 8.26 1.86 4.01
CA THR A 18 8.01 0.45 3.76
C THR A 18 7.21 -0.18 4.90
N ASP A 19 7.26 0.42 6.10
CA ASP A 19 6.41 0.11 7.26
C ASP A 19 4.93 0.37 6.91
N ASP A 20 4.18 -0.72 6.79
CA ASP A 20 2.77 -0.72 6.38
C ASP A 20 1.85 -0.08 7.42
N GLU A 21 2.10 -0.33 8.70
CA GLU A 21 1.34 0.25 9.81
C GLU A 21 1.48 1.77 9.83
N ARG A 22 2.71 2.27 9.75
CA ARG A 22 2.97 3.71 9.74
C ARG A 22 2.39 4.39 8.51
N ARG A 23 2.46 3.73 7.34
CA ARG A 23 1.85 4.22 6.10
C ARG A 23 0.34 4.35 6.25
N ARG A 24 -0.34 3.34 6.78
CA ARG A 24 -1.79 3.39 7.06
C ARG A 24 -2.17 4.46 8.07
N LEU A 25 -1.38 4.65 9.13
CA LEU A 25 -1.62 5.71 10.11
C LEU A 25 -1.55 7.10 9.48
N TYR A 26 -0.57 7.35 8.61
CA TYR A 26 -0.49 8.60 7.86
C TYR A 26 -1.73 8.80 6.98
N ILE A 27 -2.08 7.79 6.18
CA ILE A 27 -3.21 7.86 5.24
C ILE A 27 -4.52 8.17 5.99
N LYS A 28 -4.77 7.47 7.10
CA LYS A 28 -5.95 7.66 7.94
C LYS A 28 -6.00 9.06 8.55
N ALA A 29 -4.86 9.57 9.04
CA ALA A 29 -4.78 10.93 9.58
C ALA A 29 -5.02 11.99 8.48
N PHE A 30 -4.44 11.79 7.30
CA PHE A 30 -4.56 12.70 6.17
C PHE A 30 -6.01 12.81 5.69
N PHE A 31 -6.65 11.70 5.35
CA PHE A 31 -8.03 11.70 4.89
C PHE A 31 -9.03 12.01 6.02
N GLY A 32 -8.70 11.65 7.26
CA GLY A 32 -9.44 12.08 8.45
C GLY A 32 -9.53 13.60 8.56
N PHE A 33 -8.46 14.33 8.21
CA PHE A 33 -8.45 15.78 8.18
C PHE A 33 -9.17 16.37 6.96
N HIS A 34 -9.02 15.76 5.78
CA HIS A 34 -9.47 16.35 4.52
C HIS A 34 -10.90 16.01 4.12
N CYS A 35 -11.40 14.81 4.41
CA CYS A 35 -12.67 14.34 3.86
C CYS A 35 -13.47 13.42 4.77
N GLN A 36 -13.14 13.36 6.07
CA GLN A 36 -13.71 12.45 7.07
C GLN A 36 -13.45 10.97 6.72
N TRP A 37 -12.58 10.34 7.50
CA TRP A 37 -12.20 8.95 7.27
C TRP A 37 -13.38 7.99 7.40
N ASP A 38 -13.62 7.24 6.33
CA ASP A 38 -14.50 6.09 6.25
C ASP A 38 -13.66 4.82 5.99
N GLU A 39 -13.64 3.92 6.97
CA GLU A 39 -12.86 2.68 6.95
C GLU A 39 -13.42 1.66 5.95
N ASP A 40 -14.74 1.61 5.77
CA ASP A 40 -15.39 0.63 4.89
C ASP A 40 -15.14 0.99 3.42
N ILE A 41 -15.24 2.28 3.08
CA ILE A 41 -14.87 2.78 1.75
C ILE A 41 -13.38 2.53 1.49
N TRP A 42 -12.52 2.82 2.46
CA TRP A 42 -11.08 2.58 2.33
C TRP A 42 -10.77 1.11 2.05
N GLN A 43 -11.36 0.20 2.83
CA GLN A 43 -11.14 -1.23 2.66
C GLN A 43 -11.64 -1.72 1.29
N SER A 44 -12.81 -1.25 0.84
CA SER A 44 -13.33 -1.61 -0.48
C SER A 44 -12.41 -1.15 -1.63
N LEU A 45 -11.89 0.07 -1.55
CA LEU A 45 -10.93 0.60 -2.53
C LEU A 45 -9.59 -0.13 -2.46
N ARG A 46 -9.15 -0.54 -1.26
CA ARG A 46 -7.94 -1.32 -1.07
C ARG A 46 -8.05 -2.72 -1.67
N ASP A 47 -9.18 -3.39 -1.51
CA ASP A 47 -9.42 -4.71 -2.10
C ASP A 47 -9.41 -4.64 -3.64
N LYS A 48 -9.99 -3.59 -4.22
CA LYS A 48 -9.92 -3.31 -5.65
C LYS A 48 -8.47 -3.07 -6.09
N ALA A 49 -7.75 -2.19 -5.39
CA ALA A 49 -6.35 -1.89 -5.66
C ALA A 49 -5.47 -3.15 -5.59
N GLU A 50 -5.74 -4.07 -4.66
CA GLU A 50 -5.05 -5.35 -4.57
C GLU A 50 -5.24 -6.20 -5.84
N SER A 51 -6.48 -6.33 -6.32
CA SER A 51 -6.75 -7.02 -7.59
C SER A 51 -6.03 -6.37 -8.78
N ASP A 52 -5.96 -5.03 -8.81
CA ASP A 52 -5.29 -4.28 -9.86
C ASP A 52 -3.77 -4.50 -9.82
N VAL A 53 -3.14 -4.40 -8.64
CA VAL A 53 -1.72 -4.68 -8.45
C VAL A 53 -1.37 -6.11 -8.89
N TYR A 54 -2.16 -7.11 -8.52
CA TYR A 54 -1.91 -8.49 -8.95
C TYR A 54 -1.98 -8.66 -10.47
N SER A 55 -2.95 -8.01 -11.09
CA SER A 55 -3.12 -8.00 -12.54
C SER A 55 -1.93 -7.33 -13.23
N ILE A 56 -1.45 -6.19 -12.71
CA ILE A 56 -0.26 -5.48 -13.19
C ILE A 56 0.99 -6.34 -13.06
N LEU A 57 1.23 -6.95 -11.88
CA LEU A 57 2.37 -7.83 -11.65
C LEU A 57 2.36 -9.03 -12.61
N HIS A 58 1.18 -9.62 -12.83
CA HIS A 58 1.03 -10.73 -13.77
C HIS A 58 1.31 -10.31 -15.21
N ALA A 59 0.74 -9.18 -15.66
CA ALA A 59 0.94 -8.64 -17.00
C ALA A 59 2.40 -8.31 -17.28
N ASN A 60 3.15 -7.89 -16.26
CA ASN A 60 4.60 -7.65 -16.34
C ASN A 60 5.46 -8.91 -16.16
N GLY A 61 4.84 -10.10 -16.11
CA GLY A 61 5.55 -11.38 -16.07
C GLY A 61 6.17 -11.75 -14.73
N PHE A 62 5.91 -10.98 -13.67
CA PHE A 62 6.39 -11.32 -12.33
C PHE A 62 5.66 -12.57 -11.84
N ARG A 63 6.41 -13.58 -11.40
CA ARG A 63 5.84 -14.80 -10.76
C ARG A 63 5.81 -14.71 -9.25
N ARG A 64 6.59 -13.78 -8.70
CA ARG A 64 6.75 -13.49 -7.28
C ARG A 64 7.00 -12.01 -7.13
N ALA A 65 6.43 -11.40 -6.10
CA ALA A 65 6.68 -10.01 -5.73
C ALA A 65 7.00 -9.93 -4.25
N GLY A 66 7.80 -8.94 -3.86
CA GLY A 66 8.08 -8.61 -2.47
C GLY A 66 6.81 -8.25 -1.71
N LYS A 67 6.72 -8.64 -0.43
CA LYS A 67 5.61 -8.26 0.44
C LYS A 67 5.46 -6.74 0.52
N ALA A 68 6.53 -6.05 0.89
CA ALA A 68 6.55 -4.59 1.03
C ALA A 68 6.18 -3.85 -0.27
N HIS A 69 6.64 -4.34 -1.43
CA HIS A 69 6.27 -3.77 -2.72
C HIS A 69 4.77 -3.86 -2.98
N VAL A 70 4.18 -5.05 -2.76
CA VAL A 70 2.74 -5.25 -2.97
C VAL A 70 1.94 -4.35 -2.04
N GLU A 71 2.26 -4.31 -0.76
CA GLU A 71 1.53 -3.48 0.22
C GLU A 71 1.64 -2.00 -0.09
N TYR A 72 2.84 -1.52 -0.48
CA TYR A 72 3.06 -0.15 -0.89
C TYR A 72 2.24 0.22 -2.14
N ALA A 73 2.30 -0.61 -3.19
CA ALA A 73 1.57 -0.36 -4.43
C ALA A 73 0.05 -0.36 -4.24
N VAL A 74 -0.46 -1.28 -3.39
CA VAL A 74 -1.88 -1.34 -3.04
C VAL A 74 -2.31 -0.07 -2.32
N ASP A 75 -1.57 0.36 -1.31
CA ASP A 75 -1.92 1.58 -0.56
C ASP A 75 -1.80 2.84 -1.44
N ALA A 76 -0.85 2.89 -2.38
CA ALA A 76 -0.68 4.01 -3.30
C ALA A 76 -1.85 4.15 -4.29
N ILE A 77 -2.31 3.04 -4.87
CA ILE A 77 -3.49 3.03 -5.76
C ILE A 77 -4.75 3.37 -4.96
N ALA A 78 -4.95 2.73 -3.80
CA ALA A 78 -6.09 2.99 -2.94
C ALA A 78 -6.15 4.45 -2.48
N TYR A 79 -5.01 5.07 -2.16
CA TYR A 79 -4.92 6.49 -1.84
C TYR A 79 -5.42 7.38 -2.98
N GLY A 80 -4.98 7.10 -4.22
CA GLY A 80 -5.42 7.84 -5.39
C GLY A 80 -6.93 7.72 -5.62
N ASP A 81 -7.45 6.50 -5.57
CA ASP A 81 -8.88 6.23 -5.73
C ASP A 81 -9.71 6.88 -4.62
N TYR A 82 -9.24 6.85 -3.36
CA TYR A 82 -9.91 7.50 -2.24
C TYR A 82 -9.95 9.02 -2.40
N ALA A 83 -8.84 9.62 -2.84
CA ALA A 83 -8.81 11.05 -3.15
C ALA A 83 -9.83 11.42 -4.25
N ILE A 84 -9.98 10.59 -5.28
CA ILE A 84 -10.99 10.81 -6.35
C ILE A 84 -12.41 10.70 -5.81
N GLU A 85 -12.71 9.66 -5.02
CA GLU A 85 -14.04 9.40 -4.45
C GLU A 85 -14.56 10.61 -3.66
N PHE A 86 -13.66 11.28 -2.91
CA PHE A 86 -14.00 12.46 -2.11
C PHE A 86 -13.71 13.80 -2.81
N GLY A 87 -13.43 13.79 -4.11
CA GLY A 87 -13.26 14.99 -4.92
C GLY A 87 -12.01 15.82 -4.58
N LEU A 88 -10.99 15.20 -3.98
CA LEU A 88 -9.72 15.84 -3.69
C LEU A 88 -8.86 15.92 -4.96
N ASN A 89 -8.28 17.10 -5.19
CA ASN A 89 -7.39 17.31 -6.31
C ASN A 89 -6.05 16.60 -6.07
N GLN A 90 -5.77 15.54 -6.82
CA GLN A 90 -4.53 14.76 -6.68
C GLN A 90 -3.25 15.55 -7.02
N SER A 91 -3.33 16.65 -7.77
CA SER A 91 -2.17 17.55 -7.99
C SER A 91 -1.84 18.37 -6.74
N VAL A 92 -2.84 18.63 -5.89
CA VAL A 92 -2.68 19.34 -4.61
C VAL A 92 -2.39 18.34 -3.48
N HIS A 93 -2.94 17.13 -3.59
CA HIS A 93 -2.85 16.06 -2.62
C HIS A 93 -2.27 14.78 -3.25
N PRO A 94 -1.01 14.82 -3.75
CA PRO A 94 -0.39 13.66 -4.35
C PRO A 94 -0.05 12.62 -3.27
N TRP A 95 0.18 11.39 -3.73
CA TRP A 95 0.87 10.39 -2.91
C TRP A 95 2.16 11.00 -2.33
N PRO A 96 2.34 10.98 -1.00
CA PRO A 96 3.35 11.81 -0.34
C PRO A 96 4.76 11.22 -0.44
N TRP A 97 4.90 9.98 -0.89
CA TRP A 97 6.19 9.29 -1.02
C TRP A 97 6.62 9.23 -2.48
N GLY A 98 7.86 9.62 -2.75
CA GLY A 98 8.39 9.66 -4.12
C GLY A 98 8.63 8.26 -4.71
N VAL A 99 8.75 8.17 -6.03
CA VAL A 99 9.01 6.90 -6.74
C VAL A 99 10.31 6.22 -6.27
N GLN A 100 11.31 6.99 -5.85
CA GLN A 100 12.57 6.49 -5.30
C GLN A 100 12.42 5.78 -3.94
N MET A 101 11.28 5.95 -3.28
CA MET A 101 10.92 5.31 -2.01
C MET A 101 10.09 4.03 -2.24
N GLU A 102 9.77 3.68 -3.48
CA GLU A 102 9.03 2.46 -3.76
C GLU A 102 9.92 1.22 -3.52
N PRO A 103 9.48 0.24 -2.69
CA PRO A 103 10.21 -1.01 -2.54
C PRO A 103 10.33 -1.73 -3.88
N GLY A 104 11.49 -2.34 -4.14
CA GLY A 104 11.70 -3.06 -5.38
C GLY A 104 10.76 -4.25 -5.51
N VAL A 105 10.19 -4.48 -6.71
CA VAL A 105 9.29 -5.63 -6.98
C VAL A 105 9.89 -6.98 -6.56
N LYS A 106 11.22 -7.12 -6.67
CA LYS A 106 11.97 -8.33 -6.30
C LYS A 106 12.73 -8.20 -4.98
N ASP A 107 12.44 -7.18 -4.19
CA ASP A 107 12.92 -7.08 -2.82
C ASP A 107 12.11 -8.04 -1.94
N TYR A 108 12.76 -9.09 -1.46
CA TYR A 108 12.13 -10.11 -0.61
C TYR A 108 12.68 -10.04 0.82
N SER A 109 13.20 -8.90 1.26
CA SER A 109 13.75 -8.73 2.62
C SER A 109 12.72 -9.04 3.70
N ASP A 110 11.45 -8.66 3.47
CA ASP A 110 10.30 -9.00 4.31
C ASP A 110 9.53 -10.25 3.81
N GLY A 111 10.17 -11.04 2.94
CA GLY A 111 9.56 -12.18 2.29
C GLY A 111 8.74 -11.83 1.04
N PRO A 112 8.25 -12.87 0.34
CA PRO A 112 7.32 -12.70 -0.77
C PRO A 112 5.91 -12.30 -0.30
N SER A 113 5.13 -11.71 -1.20
CA SER A 113 3.69 -11.56 -1.00
C SER A 113 2.99 -12.92 -1.13
N GLU A 114 2.59 -13.48 0.00
CA GLU A 114 1.78 -14.71 0.06
C GLU A 114 0.40 -14.54 -0.58
N THR A 115 -0.18 -13.35 -0.46
CA THR A 115 -1.50 -13.02 -1.03
C THR A 115 -1.44 -13.03 -2.56
N TYR A 116 -0.38 -12.47 -3.16
CA TYR A 116 -0.17 -12.56 -4.61
C TYR A 116 0.09 -14.01 -5.06
N GLU A 117 0.92 -14.77 -4.34
CA GLU A 117 1.14 -16.20 -4.66
C GLU A 117 -0.16 -17.00 -4.56
N THR A 118 -1.02 -16.69 -3.60
CA THR A 118 -2.34 -17.30 -3.43
C THR A 118 -3.28 -16.95 -4.57
N TRP A 119 -3.37 -15.67 -4.96
CA TRP A 119 -4.14 -15.23 -6.12
C TRP A 119 -3.72 -15.96 -7.41
N ARG A 120 -2.40 -16.15 -7.61
CA ARG A 120 -1.88 -16.92 -8.75
C ARG A 120 -2.34 -18.38 -8.71
N ARG A 121 -2.24 -19.04 -7.55
CA ARG A 121 -2.70 -20.43 -7.36
C ARG A 121 -4.19 -20.59 -7.65
N MET A 122 -5.03 -19.69 -7.13
CA MET A 122 -6.48 -19.70 -7.37
C MET A 122 -6.84 -19.57 -8.85
N ARG A 123 -5.98 -18.94 -9.65
CA ARG A 123 -6.15 -18.78 -11.11
C ARG A 123 -5.41 -19.84 -11.94
N GLY A 124 -4.86 -20.88 -11.31
CA GLY A 124 -4.10 -21.93 -12.01
C GLY A 124 -2.80 -21.43 -12.65
N LEU A 125 -2.29 -20.27 -12.21
CA LEU A 125 -1.06 -19.69 -12.75
C LEU A 125 0.17 -20.30 -12.08
N PRO A 126 1.29 -20.46 -12.82
CA PRO A 126 2.53 -20.96 -12.23
C PRO A 126 3.02 -20.07 -11.09
N THR A 127 3.29 -20.67 -9.94
CA THR A 127 4.01 -20.06 -8.81
C THR A 127 5.46 -20.57 -8.75
N PRO A 128 6.38 -19.83 -8.11
CA PRO A 128 7.71 -20.35 -7.78
C PRO A 128 7.59 -21.63 -6.96
N ARG A 129 8.55 -22.56 -7.09
CA ARG A 129 8.57 -23.76 -6.24
C ARG A 129 8.71 -23.34 -4.76
N PRO A 130 8.02 -24.01 -3.82
CA PRO A 130 8.26 -23.84 -2.39
C PRO A 130 9.74 -24.06 -2.09
N ARG A 131 10.34 -23.25 -1.20
CA ARG A 131 11.71 -23.52 -0.78
C ARG A 131 11.70 -24.76 0.13
N PRO A 132 12.76 -25.58 0.15
CA PRO A 132 12.79 -26.82 0.95
C PRO A 132 12.58 -26.65 2.47
N ASN A 133 12.63 -25.42 3.00
CA ASN A 133 12.56 -25.15 4.43
C ASN A 133 11.23 -24.54 4.92
N ASP A 134 10.20 -24.43 4.07
CA ASP A 134 8.89 -23.90 4.47
C ASP A 134 7.98 -24.97 5.12
N GLY A 135 8.58 -26.06 5.63
CA GLY A 135 7.88 -27.17 6.28
C GLY A 135 8.84 -28.07 7.07
N ALA A 136 9.11 -27.69 8.31
CA ALA A 136 9.58 -28.56 9.39
C ALA A 136 9.00 -28.08 10.71
#